data_AF-A0A371JXE7-F1
#
_entry.id   AF-A0A371JXE7-F1
#
_cell.length_a   1.000
_cell.length_b   1.000
_cell.length_c   1.000
_cell.angle_alpha   90.00
_cell.angle_beta   90.00
_cell.angle_gamma   90.00
#
_symmetry.space_group_name_H-M   'P 1'
#
loop_
_entity.id
_entity.type
_entity.pdbx_description
1 polymer ?
#
loop_
_entity_poly.entity_id
_entity_poly.type
_entity_poly.pdbx_seq_one_letter_code
_entity_poly.pdbx_strand_id
1 'polypeptide(L)'
;MNMSHTPPPPDDRQEREAREWLAQEQALREERAGLPVDARDPRVAQYRLLVRALRTPAMEPLPADFAAQIARRIESGAALGDRLERWLLNGLIAVLAVASLFALLLYGGAWWHSIVVTAAWAPAGAGDWLPVLALCAGGSWLWDRVVRFDTGDRSPPAQAA
;
A
#
# COMPACT_ATOMS: atom_id res chain seq x y z
N MET A 1 18.94 -26.17 -4.09
CA MET A 1 19.15 -24.87 -4.77
C MET A 1 18.67 -23.78 -3.83
N ASN A 2 19.59 -23.04 -3.24
CA ASN A 2 19.32 -22.02 -2.22
C ASN A 2 19.04 -20.70 -2.95
N MET A 3 17.79 -20.24 -2.95
CA MET A 3 17.44 -18.95 -3.55
C MET A 3 17.85 -17.82 -2.59
N SER A 4 18.95 -17.14 -2.92
CA SER A 4 19.29 -15.87 -2.28
C SER A 4 18.27 -14.82 -2.72
N HIS A 5 17.23 -14.62 -1.92
CA HIS A 5 16.39 -13.43 -1.97
C HIS A 5 17.30 -12.24 -1.68
N THR A 6 17.81 -11.61 -2.74
CA THR A 6 18.48 -10.33 -2.62
C THR A 6 17.36 -9.30 -2.66
N PRO A 7 17.06 -8.61 -1.55
CA PRO A 7 16.01 -7.61 -1.56
C PRO A 7 16.35 -6.55 -2.62
N PRO A 8 15.35 -6.01 -3.34
CA PRO A 8 15.57 -4.90 -4.26
C PRO A 8 16.23 -3.74 -3.49
N PRO A 9 17.09 -2.94 -4.16
CA PRO A 9 17.70 -1.78 -3.52
C PRO A 9 16.59 -0.88 -2.93
N PRO A 10 16.73 -0.45 -1.67
CA PRO A 10 15.69 0.33 -1.02
C PRO A 10 15.49 1.64 -1.78
N ASP A 11 14.23 2.00 -2.02
CA ASP A 11 13.85 3.33 -2.50
C ASP A 11 14.36 4.40 -1.52
N ASP A 12 14.74 5.58 -2.01
CA ASP A 12 15.25 6.70 -1.22
C ASP A 12 14.33 7.06 -0.05
N ARG A 13 13.02 6.80 -0.19
CA ARG A 13 12.04 6.93 0.91
C ARG A 13 12.26 5.86 1.98
N GLN A 14 12.37 4.59 1.61
CA GLN A 14 12.58 3.48 2.55
C GLN A 14 13.88 3.65 3.33
N GLU A 15 14.94 4.13 2.68
CA GLU A 15 16.20 4.42 3.38
C GLU A 15 16.08 5.58 4.37
N ARG A 16 15.27 6.59 4.06
CA ARG A 16 15.00 7.71 4.98
C ARG A 16 14.17 7.23 6.17
N GLU A 17 13.12 6.46 5.93
CA GLU A 17 12.28 5.85 6.97
C GLU A 17 13.10 4.92 7.87
N ALA A 18 13.98 4.09 7.30
CA ALA A 18 14.87 3.23 8.07
C ALA A 18 15.84 4.03 8.94
N ARG A 19 16.40 5.12 8.41
CA ARG A 19 17.26 6.04 9.18
C ARG A 19 16.50 6.72 10.32
N GLU A 20 15.26 7.15 10.08
CA GLU A 20 14.41 7.75 11.10
C GLU A 20 14.01 6.74 12.18
N TRP A 21 13.65 5.53 11.78
CA TRP A 21 13.36 4.42 12.69
C TRP A 21 14.56 4.11 13.58
N LEU A 22 15.76 3.99 13.01
CA LEU A 22 16.98 3.72 13.76
C LEU A 22 17.29 4.83 14.78
N ALA A 23 17.10 6.10 14.42
CA ALA A 23 17.29 7.22 15.33
C ALA A 23 16.30 7.18 16.52
N GLN A 24 15.05 6.80 16.28
CA GLN A 24 14.03 6.64 17.33
C GLN A 24 14.35 5.46 18.26
N GLU A 25 14.71 4.32 17.68
CA GLU A 25 15.11 3.12 18.42
C GLU A 25 16.35 3.40 19.29
N GLN A 26 17.33 4.12 18.73
CA GLN A 26 18.52 4.54 19.44
C GLN A 26 18.19 5.46 20.62
N ALA A 27 17.36 6.49 20.38
CA ALA A 27 16.89 7.39 21.45
C ALA A 27 16.19 6.63 22.58
N LEU A 28 15.36 5.63 22.25
CA LEU A 28 14.66 4.79 23.23
C LEU A 28 15.64 3.93 24.07
N ARG A 29 16.70 3.41 23.44
CA ARG A 29 17.75 2.65 24.14
C ARG A 29 18.60 3.53 25.04
N GLU A 30 19.03 4.69 24.54
CA GLU A 30 19.86 5.62 25.31
C GLU A 30 19.13 6.19 26.53
N GLU A 31 17.84 6.53 26.39
CA GLU A 31 17.04 7.01 27.52
C GLU A 31 16.75 5.90 28.54
N ARG A 32 16.61 4.64 28.09
CA ARG A 32 16.54 3.48 29.00
C ARG A 32 17.86 3.23 29.73
N ALA A 33 18.98 3.46 29.07
CA ALA A 33 20.32 3.29 29.63
C ALA A 33 20.76 4.45 30.53
N GLY A 34 19.99 5.55 30.59
CA GLY A 34 20.31 6.73 31.42
C GLY A 34 21.55 7.49 30.94
N LEU A 35 21.92 7.36 29.66
CA LEU A 35 23.10 8.03 29.11
C LEU A 35 22.90 9.56 29.08
N PRO A 36 23.96 10.38 29.19
CA PRO A 36 23.85 11.83 29.00
C PRO A 36 23.37 12.15 27.58
N VAL A 37 22.69 13.28 27.40
CA VAL A 37 22.26 13.74 26.06
C VAL A 37 23.50 14.20 25.30
N ASP A 38 23.85 13.49 24.22
CA ASP A 38 24.94 13.89 23.33
C ASP A 38 24.44 14.92 22.31
N ALA A 39 25.16 16.02 22.15
CA ALA A 39 24.85 17.08 21.18
C ALA A 39 25.30 16.74 19.74
N ARG A 40 26.04 15.64 19.55
CA ARG A 40 26.54 15.21 18.24
C ARG A 40 25.46 14.69 17.29
N ASP A 41 24.37 14.15 17.81
CA ASP A 41 23.20 13.76 17.01
C ASP A 41 21.96 14.54 17.44
N PRO A 42 21.65 15.66 16.77
CA PRO A 42 20.52 16.51 17.15
C PRO A 42 19.17 15.80 16.97
N ARG A 43 19.04 14.82 16.06
CA ARG A 43 17.79 14.07 15.89
C ARG A 43 17.56 13.10 17.04
N VAL A 44 18.58 12.35 17.43
CA VAL A 44 18.49 11.45 18.59
C VAL A 44 18.20 12.25 19.87
N ALA A 45 18.85 13.39 20.06
CA ALA A 45 18.58 14.29 21.19
C ALA A 45 17.12 14.77 21.24
N GLN A 46 16.51 15.13 20.10
CA GLN A 46 15.10 15.51 20.01
C GLN A 46 14.18 14.34 20.38
N TYR A 47 14.40 13.15 19.83
CA TYR A 47 13.59 11.97 20.15
C TYR A 47 13.70 11.58 21.62
N ARG A 48 14.86 11.78 22.25
CA ARG A 48 15.02 11.52 23.69
C ARG A 48 14.19 12.46 24.56
N LEU A 49 14.12 13.74 24.21
CA LEU A 49 13.21 14.68 24.89
C LEU A 49 11.75 14.23 24.75
N LEU A 50 11.37 13.74 23.57
CA LEU A 50 10.03 13.22 23.32
C LEU A 50 9.74 11.98 24.18
N VAL A 51 10.66 11.00 24.21
CA VAL A 51 10.54 9.79 25.04
C VAL A 51 10.44 10.15 26.53
N ARG A 52 11.22 11.13 26.99
CA ARG A 52 11.17 11.62 28.37
C ARG A 52 9.84 12.29 28.69
N ALA A 53 9.32 13.12 27.78
CA ALA A 53 8.01 13.77 27.93
C ALA A 53 6.88 12.73 27.98
N LEU A 54 6.93 11.70 27.13
CA LEU A 54 5.95 10.62 27.11
C LEU A 54 6.01 9.71 28.35
N ARG A 55 7.19 9.55 28.95
CA ARG A 55 7.36 8.79 30.20
C ARG A 55 6.98 9.56 31.45
N THR A 56 6.95 10.89 31.39
CA THR A 56 6.50 11.70 32.51
C THR A 56 5.00 11.48 32.65
N PRO A 57 4.51 10.95 33.78
CA PRO A 57 3.08 10.74 33.96
C PRO A 57 2.37 12.07 33.77
N ALA A 58 1.40 12.10 32.86
CA ALA A 58 0.57 13.28 32.67
C ALA A 58 -0.10 13.59 34.01
N MET A 59 0.22 14.76 34.58
CA MET A 59 -0.31 15.20 35.88
C MET A 59 -1.81 15.43 35.83
N GLU A 60 -2.37 15.59 34.63
CA GLU A 60 -3.80 15.79 34.38
C GLU A 60 -4.39 14.53 33.73
N PRO A 61 -5.54 14.02 34.22
CA PRO A 61 -6.22 12.91 33.58
C PRO A 61 -6.57 13.27 32.13
N LEU A 62 -6.15 12.42 31.19
CA LEU A 62 -6.46 12.59 29.78
C LEU A 62 -7.98 12.46 29.59
N PRO A 63 -8.63 13.32 28.77
CA PRO A 63 -10.06 13.20 28.51
C PRO A 63 -10.41 11.82 27.97
N ALA A 64 -11.52 11.22 28.42
CA ALA A 64 -11.95 9.89 27.97
C ALA A 64 -12.05 9.79 26.44
N ASP A 65 -12.40 10.89 25.78
CA ASP A 65 -12.58 10.98 24.33
C ASP A 65 -11.31 11.36 23.55
N PHE A 66 -10.15 11.44 24.18
CA PHE A 66 -8.92 11.88 23.51
C PHE A 66 -8.56 11.00 22.31
N ALA A 67 -8.61 9.67 22.50
CA ALA A 67 -8.36 8.71 21.41
C ALA A 67 -9.35 8.89 20.26
N ALA A 68 -10.64 9.09 20.58
CA ALA A 68 -11.69 9.32 19.60
C ALA A 68 -11.55 10.67 18.85
N GLN A 69 -11.00 11.69 19.50
CA GLN A 69 -10.73 13.00 18.87
C GLN A 69 -9.52 12.91 17.92
N ILE A 70 -8.46 12.19 18.31
CA ILE A 70 -7.30 11.96 17.44
C ILE A 70 -7.69 11.10 16.24
N ALA A 71 -8.43 10.01 16.44
CA ALA A 71 -8.89 9.14 15.36
C ALA A 71 -9.65 9.94 14.28
N ARG A 72 -10.64 10.75 14.69
CA ARG A 72 -11.39 11.63 13.79
C ARG A 72 -10.51 12.63 13.04
N ARG A 73 -9.45 13.14 13.68
CA ARG A 73 -8.52 14.09 13.07
C ARG A 73 -7.59 13.43 12.05
N ILE A 74 -7.12 12.21 12.32
CA ILE A 74 -6.31 11.43 11.38
C ILE A 74 -7.16 11.01 10.18
N GLU A 75 -8.38 10.52 10.41
CA GLU A 75 -9.32 10.12 9.35
C GLU A 75 -9.66 11.29 8.41
N SER A 76 -9.89 12.49 8.96
CA SER A 76 -10.18 13.67 8.13
C SER A 76 -9.00 14.13 7.26
N GLY A 77 -7.76 13.95 7.73
CA GLY A 77 -6.56 14.19 6.94
C GLY A 77 -6.32 13.15 5.83
N ALA A 78 -6.54 11.87 6.14
CA ALA A 78 -6.42 10.77 5.18
C ALA A 78 -7.48 10.84 4.06
N ALA A 79 -8.70 11.26 4.40
CA ALA A 79 -9.82 11.28 3.46
C ALA A 79 -9.59 12.20 2.23
N LEU A 80 -8.84 13.29 2.37
CA LEU A 80 -8.53 14.21 1.26
C LEU A 80 -7.47 13.62 0.32
N GLY A 81 -6.43 13.00 0.86
CA GLY A 81 -5.39 12.31 0.09
C GLY A 81 -5.97 11.17 -0.74
N ASP A 82 -6.78 10.32 -0.10
CA ASP A 82 -7.36 9.17 -0.78
C ASP A 82 -8.37 9.56 -1.88
N ARG A 83 -9.06 10.71 -1.75
CA ARG A 83 -10.01 11.17 -2.77
C ARG A 83 -9.27 11.64 -4.03
N LEU A 84 -8.19 12.41 -3.86
CA LEU A 84 -7.37 12.87 -4.97
C LEU A 84 -6.70 11.69 -5.68
N GLU A 85 -6.14 10.75 -4.92
CA GLU A 85 -5.51 9.54 -5.47
C GLU A 85 -6.51 8.72 -6.28
N ARG A 86 -7.70 8.46 -5.72
CA ARG A 86 -8.78 7.77 -6.45
C ARG A 86 -9.19 8.51 -7.72
N TRP A 87 -9.27 9.84 -7.68
CA TRP A 87 -9.61 10.64 -8.85
C TRP A 87 -8.52 10.55 -9.93
N LEU A 88 -7.24 10.63 -9.56
CA LEU A 88 -6.11 10.47 -10.47
C LEU A 88 -6.09 9.07 -11.10
N LEU A 89 -6.27 8.02 -10.29
CA LEU A 89 -6.30 6.63 -10.77
C LEU A 89 -7.46 6.40 -11.73
N ASN A 90 -8.65 6.91 -11.41
CA ASN A 90 -9.81 6.81 -12.30
C ASN A 90 -9.58 7.58 -13.61
N GLY A 91 -8.99 8.77 -13.54
CA GLY A 91 -8.60 9.54 -14.73
C GLY A 91 -7.59 8.78 -15.60
N LEU A 92 -6.56 8.20 -14.99
CA LEU A 92 -5.56 7.37 -15.69
C LEU A 92 -6.20 6.16 -16.37
N ILE A 93 -7.09 5.45 -15.68
CA ILE A 93 -7.83 4.31 -16.22
C ILE A 93 -8.69 4.75 -17.41
N ALA A 94 -9.39 5.88 -17.29
CA ALA A 94 -10.22 6.41 -18.38
C ALA A 94 -9.38 6.77 -19.61
N VAL A 95 -8.25 7.47 -19.42
CA VAL A 95 -7.33 7.80 -20.51
C VAL A 95 -6.78 6.54 -21.16
N LEU A 96 -6.36 5.55 -20.35
CA LEU A 96 -5.85 4.28 -20.85
C LEU A 96 -6.93 3.54 -21.66
N ALA A 97 -8.17 3.48 -21.15
CA ALA A 97 -9.28 2.84 -21.85
C ALA A 97 -9.57 3.50 -23.20
N VAL A 98 -9.58 4.83 -23.26
CA VAL A 98 -9.77 5.58 -24.52
C VAL A 98 -8.61 5.32 -25.47
N ALA A 99 -7.37 5.37 -25.00
CA ALA A 99 -6.19 5.10 -25.81
C ALA A 99 -6.18 3.67 -26.34
N SER A 100 -6.53 2.68 -25.52
CA SER A 100 -6.68 1.29 -25.93
C SER A 100 -7.78 1.11 -26.98
N LEU A 101 -8.93 1.75 -26.81
CA LEU A 101 -10.01 1.70 -27.79
C LEU A 101 -9.57 2.31 -29.12
N PHE A 102 -8.87 3.45 -29.07
CA PHE A 102 -8.35 4.11 -30.26
C PHE A 102 -7.30 3.26 -30.98
N ALA A 103 -6.37 2.65 -30.22
CA ALA A 103 -5.40 1.71 -30.76
C ALA A 103 -6.08 0.49 -31.40
N LEU A 104 -7.14 -0.03 -30.79
CA LEU A 104 -7.90 -1.16 -31.33
C LEU A 104 -8.63 -0.79 -32.63
N LEU A 105 -9.17 0.42 -32.73
CA LEU A 105 -9.83 0.89 -33.96
C LEU A 105 -8.83 1.10 -35.11
N LEU A 106 -7.64 1.63 -34.82
CA LEU A 106 -6.64 1.91 -35.85
C LEU A 106 -5.82 0.67 -36.26
N TYR A 107 -5.45 -0.16 -35.28
CA TYR A 107 -4.50 -1.27 -35.49
C TYR A 107 -5.10 -2.64 -35.26
N GLY A 108 -6.34 -2.73 -34.75
CA GLY A 108 -6.97 -4.00 -34.41
C GLY A 108 -7.12 -4.94 -35.59
N GLY A 109 -7.44 -4.43 -36.78
CA GLY A 109 -7.53 -5.25 -37.99
C GLY A 109 -6.19 -5.90 -38.36
N ALA A 110 -5.09 -5.15 -38.30
CA ALA A 110 -3.76 -5.65 -38.62
C ALA A 110 -3.28 -6.69 -37.60
N TRP A 111 -3.44 -6.41 -36.31
CA TRP A 111 -3.05 -7.33 -35.25
C TRP A 111 -3.91 -8.59 -35.23
N TRP A 112 -5.23 -8.45 -35.41
CA TRP A 112 -6.16 -9.57 -35.50
C TRP A 112 -5.82 -10.48 -36.68
N HIS A 113 -5.51 -9.91 -37.85
CA HIS A 113 -5.07 -10.69 -39.00
C HIS A 113 -3.79 -11.48 -38.69
N SER A 114 -2.78 -10.87 -38.04
CA SER A 114 -1.57 -11.58 -37.62
C SER A 114 -1.85 -12.70 -36.62
N ILE A 115 -2.77 -12.50 -35.67
CA ILE A 115 -3.18 -13.53 -34.71
C ILE A 115 -3.84 -14.70 -35.46
N VAL A 116 -4.78 -14.43 -36.36
CA VAL A 116 -5.48 -15.47 -37.13
C VAL A 116 -4.52 -16.25 -38.02
N VAL A 117 -3.62 -15.56 -38.72
CA VAL A 117 -2.60 -16.20 -39.56
C VAL A 117 -1.67 -17.08 -38.72
N THR A 118 -1.28 -16.65 -37.53
CA THR A 118 -0.41 -17.44 -36.64
C THR A 118 -1.17 -18.59 -35.97
N ALA A 119 -2.44 -18.38 -35.62
CA ALA A 119 -3.32 -19.40 -35.08
C ALA A 119 -3.60 -20.53 -36.08
N ALA A 120 -3.55 -20.25 -37.39
CA ALA A 120 -3.64 -21.29 -38.42
C ALA A 120 -2.47 -22.30 -38.38
N TRP A 121 -1.37 -21.97 -37.72
CA TRP A 121 -0.19 -22.82 -37.55
C TRP A 121 -0.19 -23.52 -36.19
N ALA A 122 -1.21 -23.24 -35.35
CA ALA A 122 -1.36 -23.88 -34.07
C ALA A 122 -1.78 -25.35 -34.24
N PRO A 123 -1.29 -26.26 -33.39
CA PRO A 123 -1.71 -27.65 -33.42
C PRO A 123 -3.22 -27.76 -33.19
N ALA A 124 -3.84 -28.75 -33.83
CA ALA A 124 -5.26 -29.06 -33.64
C ALA A 124 -5.57 -29.23 -32.14
N GLY A 125 -6.62 -28.55 -31.66
CA GLY A 125 -7.03 -28.55 -30.25
C GLY A 125 -6.44 -27.42 -29.38
N ALA A 126 -5.58 -26.54 -29.92
CA ALA A 126 -5.06 -25.40 -29.16
C ALA A 126 -6.16 -24.42 -28.67
N GLY A 127 -7.26 -24.30 -29.43
CA GLY A 127 -8.42 -23.48 -29.06
C GLY A 127 -9.19 -24.01 -27.83
N ASP A 128 -9.10 -25.31 -27.54
CA ASP A 128 -9.85 -25.95 -26.44
C ASP A 128 -9.34 -25.53 -25.05
N TRP A 129 -8.12 -24.97 -24.97
CA TRP A 129 -7.53 -24.47 -23.74
C TRP A 129 -7.93 -23.02 -23.41
N LEU A 130 -8.43 -22.26 -24.38
CA LEU A 130 -8.91 -20.89 -24.16
C LEU A 130 -10.01 -20.80 -23.08
N PRO A 131 -11.06 -21.64 -23.08
CA PRO A 131 -12.06 -21.60 -22.01
C PRO A 131 -11.48 -21.99 -20.64
N VAL A 132 -10.49 -22.89 -20.60
CA VAL A 132 -9.82 -23.28 -19.33
C VAL A 132 -9.03 -22.10 -18.77
N LEU A 133 -8.28 -21.39 -19.63
CA LEU A 133 -7.57 -20.17 -19.23
C LEU A 133 -8.53 -19.06 -18.79
N ALA A 134 -9.64 -18.87 -19.53
CA ALA A 134 -10.66 -17.89 -19.18
C ALA A 134 -11.33 -18.21 -17.83
N LEU A 135 -11.62 -19.49 -17.57
CA LEU A 135 -12.18 -19.96 -16.30
C LEU A 135 -11.18 -19.74 -15.15
N CYS A 136 -9.90 -20.05 -15.37
CA CYS A 136 -8.87 -19.88 -14.36
C CYS A 136 -8.67 -18.40 -14.01
N ALA A 137 -8.50 -17.55 -15.02
CA ALA A 137 -8.36 -16.10 -14.84
C ALA A 137 -9.62 -15.47 -14.23
N GLY A 138 -10.80 -15.84 -14.72
CA GLY A 138 -12.09 -15.38 -14.19
C GLY A 138 -12.31 -15.81 -12.75
N GLY A 139 -11.95 -17.06 -12.41
CA GLY A 139 -12.00 -17.59 -11.05
C GLY A 139 -11.05 -16.85 -10.10
N SER A 140 -9.81 -16.62 -10.52
CA SER A 140 -8.84 -15.82 -9.73
C SER A 140 -9.34 -14.39 -9.50
N TRP A 141 -9.93 -13.76 -10.52
CA TRP A 141 -10.47 -12.41 -10.41
C TRP A 141 -11.71 -12.35 -9.50
N LEU A 142 -12.61 -13.32 -9.63
CA LEU A 142 -13.80 -13.43 -8.78
C LEU A 142 -13.41 -13.68 -7.32
N TRP A 143 -12.41 -14.52 -7.07
CA TRP A 143 -11.89 -14.78 -5.73
C TRP A 143 -11.30 -13.51 -5.10
N ASP A 144 -10.46 -12.77 -5.81
CA ASP A 144 -9.92 -11.49 -5.33
C ASP A 144 -11.03 -10.47 -5.03
N ARG A 145 -12.09 -10.45 -5.85
CA ARG A 145 -13.28 -9.61 -5.57
C ARG A 145 -13.99 -10.03 -4.30
N VAL A 146 -14.29 -11.31 -4.12
CA VAL A 146 -14.99 -11.82 -2.93
C VAL A 146 -14.19 -11.57 -1.64
N VAL A 147 -12.88 -11.78 -1.66
CA VAL A 147 -12.01 -11.51 -0.50
C VAL A 147 -12.00 -10.04 -0.11
N ARG A 148 -11.98 -9.14 -1.10
CA ARG A 148 -12.03 -7.68 -0.85
C ARG A 148 -13.39 -7.19 -0.36
N PHE A 149 -14.48 -7.89 -0.68
CA PHE A 149 -15.81 -7.58 -0.12
C PHE A 149 -15.93 -8.04 1.34
N ASP A 150 -15.46 -9.25 1.70
CA ASP A 150 -15.59 -9.79 3.06
C ASP A 150 -14.74 -9.04 4.11
N THR A 151 -13.66 -8.38 3.67
CA THR A 151 -12.83 -7.53 4.54
C THR A 151 -13.43 -6.14 4.80
N GLY A 152 -14.37 -5.68 3.97
CA GLY A 152 -15.06 -4.40 4.16
C GLY A 152 -16.15 -4.43 5.23
N ASP A 153 -16.77 -5.60 5.47
CA ASP A 153 -17.89 -5.76 6.42
C ASP A 153 -17.45 -6.03 7.86
N ARG A 154 -16.18 -6.35 8.11
CA ARG A 154 -15.65 -6.54 9.47
C ARG A 154 -15.16 -5.22 10.07
N SER A 155 -16.03 -4.21 10.09
CA SER A 155 -15.89 -3.11 11.03
C SER A 155 -16.33 -3.63 12.41
N PRO A 156 -15.46 -3.67 13.43
CA PRO A 156 -15.89 -4.12 14.76
C PRO A 156 -17.03 -3.24 15.26
N PRO A 157 -18.07 -3.81 15.91
CA PRO A 157 -19.13 -2.99 16.49
C PRO A 157 -18.48 -2.01 17.46
N ALA A 158 -18.82 -0.73 17.31
CA ALA A 158 -18.53 0.28 18.31
C ALA A 158 -19.03 -0.26 19.66
N GLN A 159 -18.09 -0.60 20.55
CA GLN A 159 -18.43 -1.03 21.90
C GLN A 159 -19.14 0.15 22.56
N ALA A 160 -20.45 0.06 22.64
CA ALA A 160 -21.29 0.96 23.41
C ALA A 160 -20.89 0.80 24.88
N ALA A 161 -20.42 1.91 25.46
CA ALA A 161 -20.36 2.11 26.89
C ALA A 161 -21.77 2.40 27.44
#